data_AF-A0A8I3AMK6-F1
#
_entry.id   AF-A0A8I3AMK6-F1
#
_cell.length_a   1.000
_cell.length_b   1.000
_cell.length_c   1.000
_cell.angle_alpha   90.00
_cell.angle_beta   90.00
_cell.angle_gamma   90.00
#
_symmetry.space_group_name_H-M   'P 1'
#
loop_
_entity.id
_entity.type
_entity.pdbx_description
1 polymer ?
#
loop_
_entity_poly.entity_id
_entity_poly.type
_entity_poly.pdbx_seq_one_letter_code
_entity_poly.pdbx_strand_id
1 'polypeptide(L)'
;MKSSVVLAVASAAMALGVAIDKRAMETVWDIDYVTVTVTAGAPEVPAPTPGNFFPEKPKKPEQAPAPVFSTIKAEPQPEPAPAPEPAPAPEPQPEPQPEPQPEPETEKPKETPKTTAPAPISDDMQTAALEAHNIHRWNNSAPALVWGSNYAAYALQTAQTCVFEHDLTPGGGGYGQNLAMWGATDGDSLGAAKAVSQATTNMWYNGEVNLYSPNFYGGEPDMTNFMEWGHYSQLVWVDTTTLGCAVHFCEKGTMDPNMGVWYIVCNYFPAGNMQGSFAKNVLPPGNAPTVTA
;
A
#
# COMPACT_ATOMS: atom_id res chain seq x y z
N MET A 1 -56.19 35.99 38.65
CA MET A 1 -55.59 35.61 37.35
C MET A 1 -55.47 34.10 37.34
N LYS A 2 -56.08 33.44 36.35
CA LYS A 2 -56.30 31.99 36.32
C LYS A 2 -55.00 31.27 35.92
N SER A 3 -54.42 30.49 36.82
CA SER A 3 -53.34 29.54 36.51
C SER A 3 -53.92 28.32 35.83
N SER A 4 -53.51 28.06 34.58
CA SER A 4 -53.78 26.80 33.89
C SER A 4 -52.51 25.96 33.92
N VAL A 5 -52.56 24.89 34.70
CA VAL A 5 -51.62 23.77 34.66
C VAL A 5 -52.01 22.92 33.47
N VAL A 6 -51.16 22.87 32.43
CA VAL A 6 -51.27 21.88 31.36
C VAL A 6 -50.25 20.79 31.63
N LEU A 7 -50.76 19.63 32.05
CA LEU A 7 -50.06 18.35 32.07
C LEU A 7 -49.69 17.98 30.63
N ALA A 8 -48.40 17.95 30.30
CA ALA A 8 -47.92 17.28 29.10
C ALA A 8 -47.66 15.81 29.46
N VAL A 9 -48.54 14.93 29.00
CA VAL A 9 -48.43 13.48 29.12
C VAL A 9 -47.31 13.00 28.19
N ALA A 10 -46.37 12.24 28.76
CA ALA A 10 -45.30 11.58 28.02
C ALA A 10 -45.87 10.47 27.13
N SER A 11 -45.71 10.61 25.81
CA SER A 11 -45.92 9.53 24.85
C SER A 11 -44.57 8.94 24.48
N ALA A 12 -44.21 7.83 25.11
CA ALA A 12 -43.10 6.98 24.69
C ALA A 12 -43.52 6.23 23.41
N ALA A 13 -43.23 6.80 22.24
CA ALA A 13 -43.24 6.04 21.00
C ALA A 13 -41.94 5.24 20.92
N MET A 14 -42.02 3.93 21.17
CA MET A 14 -40.95 2.99 20.85
C MET A 14 -40.70 3.04 19.33
N ALA A 15 -39.59 3.65 18.91
CA ALA A 15 -39.03 3.40 17.60
C ALA A 15 -38.47 1.97 17.62
N LEU A 16 -39.27 1.02 17.15
CA LEU A 16 -38.76 -0.30 16.76
C LEU A 16 -37.83 -0.09 15.57
N GLY A 17 -36.53 -0.01 15.85
CA GLY A 17 -35.51 -0.14 14.83
C GLY A 17 -35.64 -1.51 14.20
N VAL A 18 -36.08 -1.56 12.95
CA VAL A 18 -36.04 -2.79 12.15
C VAL A 18 -34.56 -3.12 11.95
N ALA A 19 -34.14 -4.33 12.32
CA ALA A 19 -32.78 -4.78 12.06
C ALA A 19 -32.51 -4.67 10.55
N ILE A 20 -31.49 -3.88 10.18
CA ILE A 20 -31.01 -3.84 8.81
C ILE A 20 -30.20 -5.12 8.62
N ASP A 21 -30.75 -6.08 7.88
CA ASP A 21 -30.00 -7.27 7.48
C ASP A 21 -28.70 -6.84 6.79
N LYS A 22 -27.58 -7.49 7.17
CA LYS A 22 -26.27 -7.26 6.56
C LYS A 22 -26.42 -7.45 5.05
N ARG A 23 -26.25 -6.38 4.27
CA ARG A 23 -26.22 -6.49 2.82
C ARG A 23 -24.90 -7.13 2.42
N ALA A 24 -24.96 -8.38 1.98
CA ALA A 24 -23.84 -9.00 1.27
C ALA A 24 -23.76 -8.33 -0.11
N MET A 25 -22.63 -7.68 -0.39
CA MET A 25 -22.30 -7.23 -1.73
C MET A 25 -21.75 -8.43 -2.48
N GLU A 26 -22.56 -9.05 -3.34
CA GLU A 26 -22.06 -10.06 -4.28
C GLU A 26 -21.56 -9.36 -5.53
N THR A 27 -20.25 -9.44 -5.77
CA THR A 27 -19.64 -8.99 -7.03
C THR A 27 -19.57 -10.18 -7.97
N VAL A 28 -20.36 -10.14 -9.05
CA VAL A 28 -20.32 -11.13 -10.12
C VAL A 28 -19.43 -10.57 -11.24
N TRP A 29 -18.37 -11.29 -11.59
CA TRP A 29 -17.50 -10.96 -12.72
C TRP A 29 -17.89 -11.84 -13.91
N ASP A 30 -18.42 -11.24 -14.97
CA ASP A 30 -18.57 -11.90 -16.28
C ASP A 30 -17.31 -11.62 -17.10
N ILE A 31 -16.52 -12.67 -17.36
CA ILE A 31 -15.30 -12.59 -18.16
C ILE A 31 -15.50 -13.38 -19.46
N ASP A 32 -15.65 -12.65 -20.56
CA ASP A 32 -15.74 -13.23 -21.91
C ASP A 32 -14.34 -13.33 -22.54
N TYR A 33 -13.85 -14.56 -22.74
CA TYR A 33 -12.59 -14.81 -23.43
C TYR A 33 -12.82 -14.97 -24.94
N VAL A 34 -12.30 -14.04 -25.73
CA VAL A 34 -12.27 -14.16 -27.20
C VAL A 34 -10.92 -14.71 -27.63
N THR A 35 -10.88 -15.97 -28.08
CA THR A 35 -9.67 -16.58 -28.61
C THR A 35 -9.59 -16.34 -30.12
N VAL A 36 -8.61 -15.55 -30.57
CA VAL A 36 -8.34 -15.32 -31.99
C VAL A 36 -7.13 -16.16 -32.41
N THR A 37 -7.34 -17.10 -33.33
CA THR A 37 -6.24 -17.90 -33.91
C THR A 37 -5.77 -17.23 -35.19
N VAL A 38 -4.54 -16.70 -35.20
CA VAL A 38 -3.94 -16.09 -36.40
C VAL A 38 -3.11 -17.14 -37.13
N THR A 39 -3.51 -17.48 -38.35
CA THR A 39 -2.74 -18.38 -39.23
C THR A 39 -1.92 -17.53 -40.21
N ALA A 40 -0.60 -17.75 -40.26
CA ALA A 40 0.29 -17.01 -41.16
C ALA A 40 -0.07 -17.30 -42.64
N GLY A 41 -0.43 -16.25 -43.39
CA GLY A 41 -0.72 -16.31 -44.82
C GLY A 41 -2.20 -16.17 -45.23
N ALA A 42 -3.13 -16.02 -44.28
CA ALA A 42 -4.52 -15.68 -44.59
C ALA A 42 -4.70 -14.17 -44.85
N PRO A 43 -5.62 -13.74 -45.73
CA PRO A 43 -5.88 -12.33 -45.98
C PRO A 43 -6.36 -11.62 -44.70
N GLU A 44 -5.90 -10.39 -44.48
CA GLU A 44 -6.23 -9.57 -43.31
C GLU A 44 -7.76 -9.42 -43.18
N VAL A 45 -8.31 -9.92 -42.08
CA VAL A 45 -9.70 -9.65 -41.68
C VAL A 45 -9.67 -8.41 -40.78
N PRO A 46 -10.54 -7.41 -41.02
CA PRO A 46 -10.54 -6.19 -40.22
C PRO A 46 -10.80 -6.50 -38.74
N ALA A 47 -10.06 -5.82 -37.86
CA ALA A 47 -10.21 -5.93 -36.42
C ALA A 47 -11.65 -5.57 -36.00
N PRO A 48 -12.25 -6.29 -35.04
CA PRO A 48 -13.60 -5.98 -34.57
C PRO A 48 -13.62 -4.60 -33.90
N THR A 49 -14.53 -3.74 -34.34
CA THR A 49 -14.77 -2.43 -33.72
C THR A 49 -15.34 -2.63 -32.32
N PRO A 50 -14.83 -1.96 -31.28
CA PRO A 50 -15.44 -1.99 -29.95
C PRO A 50 -16.86 -1.42 -30.03
N GLY A 51 -17.87 -2.27 -29.83
CA GLY A 51 -19.26 -1.83 -29.69
C GLY A 51 -19.50 -1.28 -28.29
N ASN A 52 -20.27 -0.20 -28.19
CA ASN A 52 -20.78 0.28 -26.90
C ASN A 52 -21.78 -0.74 -26.33
N PHE A 53 -21.32 -1.56 -25.39
CA PHE A 53 -22.18 -2.41 -24.59
C PHE A 53 -22.79 -1.59 -23.46
N PHE A 54 -24.03 -1.15 -23.63
CA PHE A 54 -24.86 -0.77 -22.50
C PHE A 54 -25.35 -2.06 -21.84
N PRO A 55 -25.05 -2.33 -20.54
CA PRO A 55 -25.59 -3.51 -19.89
C PRO A 55 -27.11 -3.35 -19.78
N GLU A 56 -27.82 -4.31 -20.36
CA GLU A 56 -29.26 -4.45 -20.15
C GLU A 56 -29.52 -4.72 -18.67
N LYS A 57 -30.65 -4.22 -18.16
CA LYS A 57 -31.03 -4.34 -16.75
C LYS A 57 -31.01 -5.81 -16.32
N PRO A 58 -30.37 -6.18 -15.18
CA PRO A 58 -30.18 -7.58 -14.84
C PRO A 58 -31.52 -8.28 -14.66
N LYS A 59 -31.74 -9.36 -15.42
CA LYS A 59 -32.86 -10.27 -15.21
C LYS A 59 -32.61 -11.04 -13.91
N LYS A 60 -33.69 -11.28 -13.16
CA LYS A 60 -33.68 -12.06 -11.92
C LYS A 60 -32.95 -13.39 -12.15
N PRO A 61 -32.04 -13.83 -11.25
CA PRO A 61 -31.28 -15.06 -11.47
C PRO A 61 -32.24 -16.24 -11.58
N GLU A 62 -32.20 -16.93 -12.72
CA GLU A 62 -32.83 -18.24 -12.84
C GLU A 62 -31.94 -19.26 -12.15
N GLN A 63 -32.55 -20.12 -11.34
CA GLN A 63 -31.86 -21.06 -10.47
C GLN A 63 -30.99 -22.00 -11.31
N ALA A 64 -29.67 -21.99 -11.07
CA ALA A 64 -28.74 -22.86 -11.79
C ALA A 64 -29.14 -24.34 -11.59
N PRO A 65 -29.14 -25.16 -12.65
CA PRO A 65 -29.42 -26.59 -12.51
C PRO A 65 -28.37 -27.26 -11.63
N ALA A 66 -28.82 -28.22 -10.83
CA ALA A 66 -27.95 -28.97 -9.93
C ALA A 66 -26.82 -29.68 -10.71
N PRO A 67 -25.58 -29.70 -10.19
CA PRO A 67 -24.46 -30.33 -10.87
C PRO A 67 -24.70 -31.84 -11.00
N VAL A 68 -24.60 -32.33 -12.24
CA VAL A 68 -24.62 -33.76 -12.54
C VAL A 68 -23.19 -34.28 -12.42
N PHE A 69 -22.89 -34.98 -11.34
CA PHE A 69 -21.60 -35.64 -11.17
C PHE A 69 -21.58 -36.93 -12.00
N SER A 70 -20.76 -36.96 -13.05
CA SER A 70 -20.41 -38.19 -13.75
C SER A 70 -19.08 -38.71 -13.19
N THR A 71 -19.09 -39.93 -12.65
CA THR A 71 -17.90 -40.61 -12.14
C THR A 71 -17.06 -41.10 -13.30
N ILE A 72 -15.99 -40.38 -13.63
CA ILE A 72 -14.94 -40.88 -14.52
C ILE A 72 -14.08 -41.86 -13.74
N LYS A 73 -14.15 -43.14 -14.09
CA LYS A 73 -13.26 -44.17 -13.57
C LYS A 73 -11.89 -43.98 -14.24
N ALA A 74 -10.96 -43.35 -13.55
CA ALA A 74 -9.58 -43.24 -13.99
C ALA A 74 -8.92 -44.64 -13.95
N GLU A 75 -8.36 -45.07 -15.07
CA GLU A 75 -7.45 -46.23 -15.11
C GLU A 75 -6.11 -45.87 -14.46
N PRO A 76 -5.41 -46.82 -13.83
CA PRO A 76 -4.14 -46.55 -13.17
C PRO A 76 -3.06 -46.24 -14.22
N GLN A 77 -2.46 -45.06 -14.12
CA GLN A 77 -1.27 -44.72 -14.89
C GLN A 77 -0.05 -45.46 -14.30
N PRO A 78 0.87 -46.00 -15.13
CA PRO A 78 2.05 -46.71 -14.63
C PRO A 78 2.97 -45.78 -13.84
N GLU A 79 3.56 -46.29 -12.76
CA GLU A 79 4.50 -45.54 -11.92
C GLU A 79 5.71 -45.05 -12.72
N PRO A 80 6.17 -43.81 -12.50
CA PRO A 80 7.37 -43.29 -13.14
C PRO A 80 8.60 -44.05 -12.62
N ALA A 81 9.52 -44.38 -13.54
CA ALA A 81 10.78 -45.02 -13.21
C ALA A 81 11.63 -44.15 -12.24
N PRO A 82 12.41 -44.77 -11.34
CA PRO A 82 13.23 -44.02 -10.39
C PRO A 82 14.28 -43.16 -11.11
N ALA A 83 14.41 -41.91 -10.65
CA ALA A 83 15.40 -40.97 -11.15
C ALA A 83 16.83 -41.46 -10.87
N PRO A 84 17.80 -41.20 -11.76
CA PRO A 84 19.20 -41.55 -11.52
C PRO A 84 19.77 -40.75 -10.33
N GLU A 85 20.61 -41.40 -9.54
CA GLU A 85 21.29 -40.78 -8.40
C GLU A 85 22.14 -39.57 -8.82
N PRO A 86 22.14 -38.48 -8.04
CA PRO A 86 22.94 -37.30 -8.35
C PRO A 86 24.44 -37.62 -8.24
N ALA A 87 25.20 -37.17 -9.24
CA ALA A 87 26.66 -37.27 -9.25
C ALA A 87 27.27 -36.54 -8.03
N PRO A 88 28.42 -37.01 -7.50
CA PRO A 88 29.08 -36.38 -6.36
C PRO A 88 29.49 -34.95 -6.68
N ALA A 89 29.27 -34.06 -5.70
CA ALA A 89 29.62 -32.65 -5.78
C ALA A 89 31.14 -32.47 -5.96
N PRO A 90 31.60 -31.49 -6.77
CA PRO A 90 33.01 -31.18 -6.91
C PRO A 90 33.57 -30.63 -5.58
N GLU A 91 34.80 -31.01 -5.26
CA GLU A 91 35.53 -30.53 -4.09
C GLU A 91 35.71 -29.00 -4.13
N PRO A 92 35.65 -28.30 -2.99
CA PRO A 92 35.80 -26.85 -2.93
C PRO A 92 37.23 -26.45 -3.33
N GLN A 93 37.34 -25.59 -4.35
CA GLN A 93 38.59 -24.88 -4.64
C GLN A 93 38.91 -23.89 -3.51
N PRO A 94 40.20 -23.68 -3.18
CA PRO A 94 40.60 -22.72 -2.16
C PRO A 94 40.24 -21.29 -2.59
N GLU A 95 39.63 -20.55 -1.68
CA GLU A 95 39.28 -19.13 -1.85
C GLU A 95 40.54 -18.28 -2.08
N PRO A 96 40.52 -17.31 -3.01
CA PRO A 96 41.61 -16.36 -3.16
C PRO A 96 41.71 -15.46 -1.92
N GLN A 97 42.93 -15.30 -1.42
CA GLN A 97 43.27 -14.39 -0.32
C GLN A 97 42.88 -12.94 -0.69
N PRO A 98 42.27 -12.16 0.23
CA PRO A 98 41.95 -10.76 -0.05
C PRO A 98 43.22 -9.93 -0.18
N GLU A 99 43.29 -9.11 -1.22
CA GLU A 99 44.31 -8.06 -1.36
C GLU A 99 44.15 -6.99 -0.25
N PRO A 100 45.24 -6.29 0.13
CA PRO A 100 45.18 -5.27 1.18
C PRO A 100 44.30 -4.09 0.72
N GLN A 101 43.22 -3.85 1.45
CA GLN A 101 42.37 -2.68 1.28
C GLN A 101 43.15 -1.43 1.79
N PRO A 102 43.16 -0.31 1.05
CA PRO A 102 43.83 0.92 1.51
C PRO A 102 43.15 1.47 2.77
N GLU A 103 43.98 2.01 3.69
CA GLU A 103 43.56 2.59 4.96
C GLU A 103 42.47 3.65 4.79
N PRO A 104 41.48 3.73 5.69
CA PRO A 104 40.46 4.77 5.64
C PRO A 104 41.09 6.12 6.02
N GLU A 105 41.00 7.10 5.12
CA GLU A 105 41.20 8.50 5.45
C GLU A 105 40.19 8.91 6.52
N THR A 106 40.70 9.51 7.59
CA THR A 106 39.92 10.06 8.69
C THR A 106 39.01 11.19 8.21
N GLU A 107 37.73 10.89 7.96
CA GLU A 107 36.70 11.92 7.91
C GLU A 107 36.45 12.48 9.32
N LYS A 108 36.58 13.80 9.40
CA LYS A 108 36.30 14.64 10.56
C LYS A 108 34.85 14.43 11.03
N PRO A 109 34.55 14.38 12.34
CA PRO A 109 33.20 14.11 12.82
C PRO A 109 32.21 15.16 12.33
N LYS A 110 31.18 14.71 11.59
CA LYS A 110 30.01 15.51 11.25
C LYS A 110 29.24 15.78 12.55
N GLU A 111 29.12 17.05 12.91
CA GLU A 111 28.40 17.48 14.12
C GLU A 111 26.98 16.91 14.14
N THR A 112 26.61 16.30 15.26
CA THR A 112 25.22 15.98 15.60
C THR A 112 24.37 17.26 15.61
N PRO A 113 23.24 17.33 14.88
CA PRO A 113 22.34 18.46 15.00
C PRO A 113 21.69 18.46 16.39
N LYS A 114 22.01 19.50 17.17
CA LYS A 114 21.26 19.86 18.37
C LYS A 114 19.84 20.28 18.01
N THR A 115 18.94 19.91 18.90
CA THR A 115 17.52 20.26 18.98
C THR A 115 17.22 21.69 18.53
N THR A 116 16.47 21.83 17.45
CA THR A 116 15.73 23.06 17.10
C THR A 116 14.32 22.63 16.67
N ALA A 117 13.32 23.47 16.95
CA ALA A 117 11.92 23.27 16.57
C ALA A 117 11.76 22.95 15.06
N PRO A 118 10.61 22.36 14.62
CA PRO A 118 10.44 21.91 13.24
C PRO A 118 10.76 23.02 12.23
N ALA A 119 11.73 22.76 11.35
CA ALA A 119 12.00 23.61 10.21
C ALA A 119 10.79 23.58 9.25
N PRO A 120 10.52 24.66 8.49
CA PRO A 120 9.56 24.59 7.40
C PRO A 120 10.01 23.51 6.40
N ILE A 121 9.05 22.72 5.93
CA ILE A 121 9.27 21.66 4.95
C ILE A 121 9.98 22.24 3.73
N SER A 122 11.12 21.66 3.38
CA SER A 122 11.90 22.04 2.20
C SER A 122 11.10 21.89 0.89
N ASP A 123 11.33 22.77 -0.09
CA ASP A 123 10.74 22.66 -1.44
C ASP A 123 11.35 21.49 -2.26
N ASP A 124 12.41 20.86 -1.74
CA ASP A 124 12.98 19.62 -2.27
C ASP A 124 12.19 18.39 -1.79
N MET A 125 11.66 17.59 -2.73
CA MET A 125 10.79 16.44 -2.42
C MET A 125 11.47 15.39 -1.54
N GLN A 126 12.75 15.11 -1.78
CA GLN A 126 13.49 14.13 -0.97
C GLN A 126 13.61 14.60 0.49
N THR A 127 13.97 15.86 0.69
CA THR A 127 14.09 16.46 2.02
C THR A 127 12.73 16.49 2.71
N ALA A 128 11.67 16.93 2.02
CA ALA A 128 10.30 16.96 2.54
C ALA A 128 9.80 15.57 2.97
N ALA A 129 10.10 14.54 2.17
CA ALA A 129 9.77 13.16 2.50
C ALA A 129 10.50 12.71 3.78
N LEU A 130 11.82 12.91 3.87
CA LEU A 130 12.59 12.52 5.06
C LEU A 130 12.16 13.28 6.31
N GLU A 131 11.96 14.60 6.22
CA GLU A 131 11.54 15.43 7.36
C GLU A 131 10.16 15.00 7.87
N ALA A 132 9.19 14.81 6.97
CA ALA A 132 7.84 14.38 7.33
C ALA A 132 7.84 12.97 7.95
N HIS A 133 8.68 12.06 7.49
CA HIS A 133 8.79 10.73 8.13
C HIS A 133 9.47 10.82 9.49
N ASN A 134 10.61 11.53 9.56
CA ASN A 134 11.46 11.50 10.74
C ASN A 134 10.88 12.26 11.93
N ILE A 135 10.02 13.26 11.70
CA ILE A 135 9.29 13.93 12.80
C ILE A 135 8.31 12.98 13.50
N HIS A 136 7.59 12.17 12.73
CA HIS A 136 6.62 11.19 13.25
C HIS A 136 7.30 9.98 13.84
N ARG A 137 8.35 9.47 13.20
CA ARG A 137 9.18 8.39 13.74
C ARG A 137 9.81 8.78 15.07
N TRP A 138 10.28 10.01 15.20
CA TRP A 138 10.77 10.52 16.49
C TRP A 138 9.68 10.48 17.56
N ASN A 139 8.45 10.90 17.25
CA ASN A 139 7.34 10.79 18.19
C ASN A 139 7.04 9.34 18.59
N ASN A 140 7.20 8.38 17.68
CA ASN A 140 7.08 6.95 17.97
C ASN A 140 8.38 6.30 18.46
N SER A 141 9.40 7.06 18.87
CA SER A 141 10.69 6.51 19.31
C SER A 141 11.38 5.57 18.28
N ALA A 142 11.03 5.69 17.01
CA ALA A 142 11.64 4.96 15.91
C ALA A 142 12.85 5.75 15.37
N PRO A 143 13.99 5.11 15.05
CA PRO A 143 15.17 5.78 14.51
C PRO A 143 14.87 6.50 13.19
N ALA A 144 15.56 7.62 12.94
CA ALA A 144 15.42 8.36 11.69
C ALA A 144 15.84 7.51 10.47
N LEU A 145 15.06 7.63 9.39
CA LEU A 145 15.36 7.03 8.10
C LEU A 145 16.44 7.83 7.36
N VAL A 146 17.19 7.13 6.52
CA VAL A 146 18.09 7.71 5.52
C VAL A 146 17.54 7.52 4.11
N TRP A 147 17.92 8.39 3.18
CA TRP A 147 17.47 8.26 1.79
C TRP A 147 18.14 7.08 1.09
N GLY A 148 17.35 6.32 0.34
CA GLY A 148 17.81 5.25 -0.55
C GLY A 148 17.44 5.54 -2.00
N SER A 149 18.41 5.97 -2.79
CA SER A 149 18.19 6.36 -4.20
C SER A 149 17.62 5.24 -5.06
N ASN A 150 18.00 3.98 -4.81
CA ASN A 150 17.44 2.82 -5.54
C ASN A 150 15.94 2.66 -5.26
N TYR A 151 15.52 2.75 -3.99
CA TYR A 151 14.12 2.62 -3.60
C TYR A 151 13.27 3.79 -4.10
N ALA A 152 13.85 4.99 -4.20
CA ALA A 152 13.21 6.14 -4.83
C ALA A 152 13.04 5.95 -6.35
N ALA A 153 14.05 5.38 -7.03
CA ALA A 153 13.95 5.04 -8.45
C ALA A 153 12.89 3.96 -8.71
N TYR A 154 12.75 2.98 -7.82
CA TYR A 154 11.68 1.98 -7.88
C TYR A 154 10.31 2.60 -7.64
N ALA A 155 10.19 3.50 -6.65
CA ALA A 155 8.96 4.23 -6.38
C ALA A 155 8.53 5.06 -7.60
N LEU A 156 9.50 5.64 -8.33
CA LEU A 156 9.23 6.42 -9.54
C LEU A 156 8.65 5.54 -10.65
N GLN A 157 9.18 4.32 -10.83
CA GLN A 157 8.64 3.38 -11.81
C GLN A 157 7.15 3.10 -11.55
N THR A 158 6.78 2.84 -10.29
CA THR A 158 5.37 2.66 -9.89
C THR A 158 4.56 3.95 -10.09
N ALA A 159 5.06 5.11 -9.63
CA ALA A 159 4.34 6.37 -9.69
C ALA A 159 4.02 6.82 -11.14
N GLN A 160 4.92 6.53 -12.08
CA GLN A 160 4.74 6.86 -13.50
C GLN A 160 3.70 6.00 -14.21
N THR A 161 3.28 4.88 -13.62
CA THR A 161 2.22 4.05 -14.22
C THR A 161 0.87 4.76 -14.19
N CYS A 162 0.65 5.68 -13.24
CA CYS A 162 -0.66 6.25 -12.96
C CYS A 162 -1.74 5.16 -12.76
N VAL A 163 -1.36 4.04 -12.15
CA VAL A 163 -2.26 2.97 -11.69
C VAL A 163 -2.11 2.88 -10.18
N PHE A 164 -3.21 3.06 -9.43
CA PHE A 164 -3.17 3.02 -7.97
C PHE A 164 -3.10 1.59 -7.45
N GLU A 165 -1.93 0.98 -7.56
CA GLU A 165 -1.67 -0.39 -7.15
C GLU A 165 -0.26 -0.52 -6.59
N HIS A 166 -0.08 -1.46 -5.66
CA HIS A 166 1.24 -1.78 -5.15
C HIS A 166 2.08 -2.51 -6.20
N ASP A 167 3.32 -2.07 -6.39
CA ASP A 167 4.32 -2.78 -7.18
C ASP A 167 5.65 -2.87 -6.43
N LEU A 168 5.95 -4.08 -5.97
CA LEU A 168 7.18 -4.44 -5.26
C LEU A 168 8.13 -5.27 -6.15
N THR A 169 7.87 -5.36 -7.46
CA THR A 169 8.71 -6.15 -8.37
C THR A 169 10.06 -5.49 -8.70
N PRO A 170 10.20 -4.15 -8.82
CA PRO A 170 11.50 -3.54 -9.10
C PRO A 170 12.58 -3.91 -8.09
N GLY A 171 13.80 -4.20 -8.55
CA GLY A 171 14.91 -4.53 -7.67
C GLY A 171 14.80 -5.86 -6.91
N GLY A 172 13.81 -6.70 -7.23
CA GLY A 172 13.63 -8.03 -6.61
C GLY A 172 12.82 -8.04 -5.31
N GLY A 173 12.14 -6.94 -4.98
CA GLY A 173 11.30 -6.83 -3.79
C GLY A 173 12.05 -6.74 -2.47
N GLY A 174 11.40 -7.18 -1.38
CA GLY A 174 11.98 -7.12 -0.02
C GLY A 174 11.93 -5.75 0.66
N TYR A 175 11.21 -4.79 0.06
CA TYR A 175 10.88 -3.50 0.65
C TYR A 175 9.35 -3.39 0.82
N GLY A 176 8.91 -2.59 1.79
CA GLY A 176 7.51 -2.22 1.95
C GLY A 176 7.16 -1.00 1.11
N GLN A 177 5.88 -0.69 0.97
CA GLN A 177 5.43 0.43 0.16
C GLN A 177 4.16 1.06 0.75
N ASN A 178 4.12 2.39 0.75
CA ASN A 178 2.91 3.16 0.99
C ASN A 178 2.54 3.93 -0.27
N LEU A 179 1.23 4.00 -0.54
CA LEU A 179 0.65 4.71 -1.67
C LEU A 179 -0.29 5.79 -1.16
N ALA A 180 -0.31 6.92 -1.83
CA ALA A 180 -1.31 7.96 -1.60
C ALA A 180 -1.63 8.65 -2.92
N MET A 181 -2.85 9.13 -3.03
CA MET A 181 -3.26 10.00 -4.11
C MET A 181 -3.88 11.26 -3.55
N TRP A 182 -3.60 12.40 -4.18
CA TRP A 182 -4.18 13.68 -3.80
C TRP A 182 -4.74 14.38 -5.03
N GLY A 183 -6.08 14.54 -5.07
CA GLY A 183 -6.77 15.22 -6.15
C GLY A 183 -6.41 16.70 -6.19
N ALA A 184 -6.12 17.22 -7.39
CA ALA A 184 -5.84 18.63 -7.60
C ALA A 184 -6.80 19.18 -8.67
N THR A 185 -7.68 20.10 -8.26
CA THR A 185 -8.52 20.88 -9.19
C THR A 185 -7.69 21.87 -10.01
N ASP A 186 -6.65 22.43 -9.38
CA ASP A 186 -5.66 23.31 -10.02
C ASP A 186 -4.31 22.56 -10.06
N GLY A 187 -4.18 21.73 -11.10
CA GLY A 187 -3.04 20.84 -11.36
C GLY A 187 -1.68 21.49 -11.18
N ASP A 188 -0.72 20.69 -10.71
CA ASP A 188 0.68 21.02 -10.37
C ASP A 188 0.97 21.99 -9.19
N SER A 189 0.03 22.85 -8.81
CA SER A 189 0.31 23.98 -7.90
C SER A 189 0.73 23.61 -6.47
N LEU A 190 0.46 22.37 -6.03
CA LEU A 190 0.92 21.84 -4.75
C LEU A 190 2.44 21.61 -4.71
N GLY A 191 3.04 21.18 -5.83
CA GLY A 191 4.41 20.70 -5.88
C GLY A 191 4.63 19.33 -5.23
N ALA A 192 5.65 18.61 -5.70
CA ALA A 192 5.97 17.26 -5.25
C ALA A 192 6.30 17.17 -3.74
N ALA A 193 7.02 18.17 -3.21
CA ALA A 193 7.37 18.24 -1.79
C ALA A 193 6.13 18.31 -0.89
N LYS A 194 5.18 19.19 -1.20
CA LYS A 194 3.95 19.30 -0.41
C LYS A 194 3.10 18.03 -0.53
N ALA A 195 3.00 17.45 -1.72
CA ALA A 195 2.24 16.22 -1.93
C ALA A 195 2.75 15.06 -1.06
N VAL A 196 4.07 14.82 -1.00
CA VAL A 196 4.63 13.76 -0.15
C VAL A 196 4.46 14.07 1.35
N SER A 197 4.57 15.34 1.75
CA SER A 197 4.33 15.73 3.15
C SER A 197 2.86 15.56 3.56
N GLN A 198 1.91 15.91 2.69
CA GLN A 198 0.47 15.70 2.95
C GLN A 198 0.15 14.21 3.06
N ALA A 199 0.67 13.39 2.15
CA ALA A 199 0.53 11.93 2.23
C ALA A 199 1.09 11.38 3.54
N THR A 200 2.33 11.75 3.88
CA THR A 200 3.01 11.24 5.07
C THR A 200 2.34 11.68 6.36
N THR A 201 2.14 12.99 6.53
CA THR A 201 1.70 13.57 7.81
C THR A 201 0.19 13.45 7.99
N ASN A 202 -0.59 13.86 7.01
CA ASN A 202 -2.02 14.02 7.19
C ASN A 202 -2.77 12.72 6.89
N MET A 203 -2.37 11.99 5.85
CA MET A 203 -3.06 10.77 5.42
C MET A 203 -2.55 9.56 6.21
N TRP A 204 -1.29 9.18 6.07
CA TRP A 204 -0.76 7.94 6.66
C TRP A 204 -0.55 8.04 8.15
N TYR A 205 0.02 9.13 8.68
CA TYR A 205 0.27 9.22 10.12
C TYR A 205 -0.97 9.69 10.90
N ASN A 206 -1.40 10.95 10.73
CA ASN A 206 -2.49 11.52 11.52
C ASN A 206 -3.83 10.83 11.24
N GLY A 207 -4.06 10.40 10.00
CA GLY A 207 -5.29 9.72 9.59
C GLY A 207 -5.44 8.33 10.19
N GLU A 208 -4.33 7.65 10.50
CA GLU A 208 -4.34 6.23 10.85
C GLU A 208 -3.81 5.92 12.25
N VAL A 209 -3.06 6.82 12.90
CA VAL A 209 -2.49 6.59 14.25
C VAL A 209 -3.56 6.23 15.28
N ASN A 210 -4.78 6.78 15.15
CA ASN A 210 -5.91 6.49 16.04
C ASN A 210 -6.68 5.23 15.63
N LEU A 211 -6.40 4.67 14.46
CA LEU A 211 -6.96 3.40 13.96
C LEU A 211 -6.09 2.21 14.41
N TYR A 212 -4.83 2.45 14.76
CA TYR A 212 -3.99 1.50 15.46
C TYR A 212 -4.34 1.46 16.97
N SER A 213 -5.12 0.45 17.37
CA SER A 213 -5.63 0.33 18.75
C SER A 213 -4.51 0.37 19.81
N PRO A 214 -4.70 1.10 20.93
CA PRO A 214 -3.72 1.11 22.02
C PRO A 214 -3.37 -0.27 22.58
N ASN A 215 -4.27 -1.25 22.46
CA ASN A 215 -4.03 -2.62 22.93
C ASN A 215 -3.12 -3.43 22.00
N PHE A 216 -2.78 -2.92 20.82
CA PHE A 216 -1.87 -3.59 19.88
C PHE A 216 -0.39 -3.33 20.21
N TYR A 217 -0.09 -2.26 20.96
CA TYR A 217 1.29 -1.96 21.34
C TYR A 217 1.86 -3.05 22.25
N GLY A 218 3.08 -3.50 21.94
CA GLY A 218 3.75 -4.58 22.66
C GLY A 218 3.26 -5.99 22.33
N GLY A 219 2.37 -6.14 21.33
CA GLY A 219 1.85 -7.41 20.86
C GLY A 219 1.66 -7.43 19.34
N GLU A 220 0.93 -8.44 18.87
CA GLU A 220 0.48 -8.53 17.48
C GLU A 220 -0.90 -7.88 17.35
N PRO A 221 -1.10 -6.99 16.36
CA PRO A 221 -2.38 -6.35 16.12
C PRO A 221 -3.42 -7.33 15.56
N ASP A 222 -4.70 -6.96 15.67
CA ASP A 222 -5.75 -7.59 14.86
C ASP A 222 -5.62 -7.10 13.40
N MET A 223 -5.36 -8.03 12.50
CA MET A 223 -5.14 -7.75 11.07
C MET A 223 -6.43 -7.49 10.29
N THR A 224 -7.61 -7.62 10.90
CA THR A 224 -8.92 -7.45 10.22
C THR A 224 -9.04 -6.11 9.50
N ASN A 225 -8.55 -5.03 10.13
CA ASN A 225 -8.59 -3.67 9.57
C ASN A 225 -7.21 -3.19 9.12
N PHE A 226 -6.31 -4.08 8.71
CA PHE A 226 -4.94 -3.71 8.32
C PHE A 226 -4.88 -2.58 7.28
N MET A 227 -5.81 -2.56 6.32
CA MET A 227 -5.88 -1.51 5.29
C MET A 227 -6.16 -0.11 5.86
N GLU A 228 -6.66 0.01 7.09
CA GLU A 228 -6.95 1.28 7.75
C GLU A 228 -5.74 1.85 8.52
N TRP A 229 -4.73 1.03 8.85
CA TRP A 229 -3.58 1.46 9.66
C TRP A 229 -2.20 0.97 9.16
N GLY A 230 -2.20 0.24 8.05
CA GLY A 230 -1.01 -0.36 7.44
C GLY A 230 0.04 0.67 7.04
N HIS A 231 -0.39 1.87 6.61
CA HIS A 231 0.56 2.91 6.23
C HIS A 231 1.24 3.52 7.45
N TYR A 232 0.48 3.80 8.51
CA TYR A 232 1.02 4.25 9.80
C TYR A 232 2.06 3.27 10.35
N SER A 233 1.70 2.00 10.44
CA SER A 233 2.60 0.97 11.00
C SER A 233 3.90 0.82 10.20
N GLN A 234 3.85 0.91 8.87
CA GLN A 234 5.06 0.93 8.04
C GLN A 234 5.89 2.20 8.25
N LEU A 235 5.25 3.37 8.32
CA LEU A 235 5.92 4.66 8.50
C LEU A 235 6.75 4.68 9.79
N VAL A 236 6.20 4.16 10.89
CA VAL A 236 6.85 4.14 12.20
C VAL A 236 7.64 2.87 12.50
N TRP A 237 7.78 1.96 11.53
CA TRP A 237 8.44 0.66 11.71
C TRP A 237 9.91 0.81 12.13
N VAL A 238 10.27 0.37 13.34
CA VAL A 238 11.61 0.58 13.93
C VAL A 238 12.74 0.00 13.08
N ASP A 239 12.60 -1.24 12.59
CA ASP A 239 13.63 -1.96 11.84
C ASP A 239 13.83 -1.42 10.41
N THR A 240 12.89 -0.62 9.89
CA THR A 240 13.06 0.05 8.59
C THR A 240 14.07 1.18 8.76
N THR A 241 15.09 1.21 7.91
CA THR A 241 16.20 2.18 8.00
C THR A 241 16.28 3.13 6.80
N THR A 242 15.72 2.74 5.67
CA THR A 242 15.90 3.40 4.39
C THR A 242 14.56 3.75 3.77
N LEU A 243 14.43 5.01 3.33
CA LEU A 243 13.27 5.55 2.64
C LEU A 243 13.63 5.92 1.21
N GLY A 244 12.78 5.59 0.25
CA GLY A 244 12.85 6.16 -1.09
C GLY A 244 11.46 6.47 -1.61
N CYS A 245 11.17 7.74 -1.87
CA CYS A 245 9.87 8.18 -2.37
C CYS A 245 9.97 8.75 -3.78
N ALA A 246 8.85 8.70 -4.50
CA ALA A 246 8.63 9.43 -5.73
C ALA A 246 7.21 10.00 -5.74
N VAL A 247 7.07 11.12 -6.44
CA VAL A 247 5.79 11.79 -6.64
C VAL A 247 5.65 12.08 -8.12
N HIS A 248 4.53 11.68 -8.71
CA HIS A 248 4.22 11.91 -10.11
C HIS A 248 2.84 12.54 -10.25
N PHE A 249 2.71 13.52 -11.15
CA PHE A 249 1.40 14.11 -11.45
C PHE A 249 0.76 13.33 -12.59
N CYS A 250 -0.33 12.65 -12.29
CA CYS A 250 -1.15 11.89 -13.21
C CYS A 250 -2.24 12.79 -13.78
N GLU A 251 -2.25 12.94 -15.11
CA GLU A 251 -3.20 13.82 -15.80
C GLU A 251 -4.65 13.34 -15.64
N LYS A 252 -5.59 14.27 -15.78
CA LYS A 252 -7.01 13.95 -15.78
C LYS A 252 -7.33 12.84 -16.79
N GLY A 253 -8.07 11.83 -16.36
CA GLY A 253 -8.43 10.67 -17.17
C GLY A 253 -7.48 9.49 -17.07
N THR A 254 -6.38 9.60 -16.31
CA THR A 254 -5.47 8.49 -16.02
C THR A 254 -5.91 7.73 -14.76
N MET A 255 -5.74 8.34 -13.57
CA MET A 255 -6.15 7.76 -12.28
C MET A 255 -7.56 8.18 -11.86
N ASP A 256 -7.94 9.44 -12.12
CA ASP A 256 -9.28 9.96 -11.85
C ASP A 256 -9.89 10.51 -13.15
N PRO A 257 -11.15 10.15 -13.50
CA PRO A 257 -11.77 10.56 -14.75
C PRO A 257 -12.05 12.08 -14.84
N ASN A 258 -12.09 12.77 -13.70
CA ASN A 258 -12.60 14.13 -13.58
C ASN A 258 -11.52 15.16 -13.25
N MET A 259 -10.39 14.76 -12.65
CA MET A 259 -9.30 15.67 -12.26
C MET A 259 -7.90 15.05 -12.39
N GLY A 260 -6.88 15.91 -12.40
CA GLY A 260 -5.49 15.47 -12.25
C GLY A 260 -5.17 15.14 -10.80
N VAL A 261 -4.24 14.22 -10.60
CA VAL A 261 -3.96 13.62 -9.29
C VAL A 261 -2.46 13.51 -9.08
N TRP A 262 -1.99 13.95 -7.91
CA TRP A 262 -0.65 13.62 -7.46
C TRP A 262 -0.63 12.20 -6.93
N TYR A 263 0.19 11.34 -7.53
CA TYR A 263 0.43 9.98 -7.06
C TYR A 263 1.76 9.93 -6.31
N ILE A 264 1.69 9.54 -5.04
CA ILE A 264 2.81 9.47 -4.11
C ILE A 264 3.08 7.99 -3.82
N VAL A 265 4.33 7.58 -4.02
CA VAL A 265 4.81 6.24 -3.71
C VAL A 265 6.03 6.38 -2.82
N CYS A 266 6.01 5.74 -1.65
CA CYS A 266 7.16 5.65 -0.75
C CYS A 266 7.51 4.19 -0.49
N ASN A 267 8.77 3.83 -0.71
CA ASN A 267 9.32 2.50 -0.49
C ASN A 267 10.21 2.48 0.77
N TYR A 268 10.13 1.38 1.52
CA TYR A 268 10.71 1.24 2.86
C TYR A 268 11.58 0.00 2.94
N PHE A 269 12.87 0.16 3.27
CA PHE A 269 13.79 -0.97 3.40
C PHE A 269 14.54 -0.97 4.75
N PRO A 270 14.68 -2.13 5.40
CA PRO A 270 13.92 -3.37 5.19
C PRO A 270 12.39 -3.17 5.26
N ALA A 271 11.64 -4.09 4.65
CA ALA A 271 10.18 -4.05 4.67
C ALA A 271 9.63 -4.09 6.10
N GLY A 272 8.60 -3.30 6.36
CA GLY A 272 7.82 -3.34 7.58
C GLY A 272 6.60 -4.26 7.46
N ASN A 273 5.69 -4.13 8.42
CA ASN A 273 4.42 -4.87 8.47
C ASN A 273 4.57 -6.40 8.42
N MET A 274 5.70 -6.89 8.96
CA MET A 274 5.98 -8.31 9.05
C MET A 274 5.26 -8.93 10.24
N GLN A 275 4.39 -9.90 9.98
CA GLN A 275 3.68 -10.64 11.03
C GLN A 275 4.66 -11.27 12.02
N GLY A 276 4.33 -11.20 13.31
CA GLY A 276 5.19 -11.67 14.40
C GLY A 276 6.28 -10.68 14.82
N SER A 277 6.32 -9.49 14.21
CA SER A 277 7.32 -8.46 14.48
C SER A 277 6.73 -7.10 14.87
N PHE A 278 5.41 -6.97 15.05
CA PHE A 278 4.78 -5.69 15.36
C PHE A 278 5.15 -5.18 16.74
N ALA A 279 5.19 -6.06 17.74
CA ALA A 279 5.47 -5.69 19.14
C ALA A 279 6.76 -4.89 19.32
N LYS A 280 7.80 -5.22 18.55
CA LYS A 280 9.11 -4.54 18.59
C LYS A 280 9.21 -3.35 17.64
N ASN A 281 8.34 -3.27 16.63
CA ASN A 281 8.50 -2.33 15.52
C ASN A 281 7.49 -1.19 15.49
N VAL A 282 6.32 -1.35 16.12
CA VAL A 282 5.32 -0.30 16.22
C VAL A 282 5.21 0.09 17.68
N LEU A 283 5.96 1.12 18.05
CA LEU A 283 5.99 1.65 19.41
C LEU A 283 4.90 2.73 19.58
N PRO A 284 4.37 2.92 20.79
CA PRO A 284 3.36 3.94 21.02
C PRO A 284 3.90 5.34 20.74
N PRO A 285 3.06 6.26 20.20
CA PRO A 285 3.44 7.65 20.04
C PRO A 285 3.66 8.29 21.42
N GLY A 286 4.62 9.20 21.47
CA GLY A 286 4.86 10.08 22.60
C GLY A 286 3.83 11.20 22.66
N ASN A 287 4.13 12.22 23.49
CA ASN A 287 3.26 13.37 23.73
C ASN A 287 3.63 14.58 22.85
N ALA A 288 4.23 14.38 21.67
CA ALA A 288 4.55 15.49 20.79
C ALA A 288 3.26 16.16 20.26
N PRO A 289 3.26 17.49 20.02
CA PRO A 289 2.16 18.16 19.35
C PRO A 289 1.89 17.56 17.96
N THR A 290 0.62 17.48 17.57
CA THR A 290 0.24 17.11 16.20
C THR A 290 0.87 18.08 15.19
N VAL A 291 1.52 17.52 14.18
CA VAL A 291 2.10 18.26 13.06
C VAL A 291 1.15 18.20 11.87
N THR A 292 1.09 19.26 11.07
CA THR A 292 0.35 19.33 9.81
C THR A 292 1.29 19.70 8.68
N ALA A 293 1.13 19.04 7.53
CA ALA A 293 1.85 19.39 6.30
C ALA A 293 1.28 20.63 5.60
#